data_AF-A0A9C9GN55-F1
#
_entry.id   AF-A0A9C9GN55-F1
#
_cell.length_a   1.000
_cell.length_b   1.000
_cell.length_c   1.000
_cell.angle_alpha   90.00
_cell.angle_beta   90.00
_cell.angle_gamma   90.00
#
_symmetry.space_group_name_H-M   'P 1'
#
loop_
_entity.id
_entity.type
_entity.pdbx_description
1 polymer ?
#
loop_
_entity_poly.entity_id
_entity_poly.type
_entity_poly.pdbx_seq_one_letter_code
_entity_poly.pdbx_strand_id
1 'polypeptide(L)'
;MQNVILIIDSDNTSELKTRGNFEASGYKSVAVVKTAAQARDVLNSNDPKNAEEGISLVIINSELEDENGFVLCREIRKTEKICKVYIIMLVSSEKNQTAIEKANHSGADSFAVKPYDSDVFFKYMVQYTRLKTVLLVEDDPLIRQMVCAIISKYQVEIIEIDNGIEAHNLINTIYPVRLVVLDIGLPGMNGVKLVSGIRSKPDWEKTPVVMLTSSTEPTDVKGALSSGVNDYIVKPLEIDDFDKRMARYLRSD
;
A
#
# COMPACT_ATOMS: atom_id res chain seq x y z
N MET A 1 -9.55 4.96 0.83
CA MET A 1 -9.34 4.58 2.25
C MET A 1 -8.16 5.38 2.77
N GLN A 2 -8.28 5.99 3.93
CA GLN A 2 -7.14 6.57 4.64
C GLN A 2 -6.42 5.44 5.36
N ASN A 3 -5.09 5.38 5.23
CA ASN A 3 -4.33 4.33 5.87
C ASN A 3 -4.22 4.62 7.37
N VAL A 4 -4.96 3.84 8.16
CA VAL A 4 -4.92 3.90 9.61
C VAL A 4 -3.89 2.92 10.16
N ILE A 5 -3.07 3.38 11.11
CA ILE A 5 -2.08 2.55 11.81
C ILE A 5 -2.43 2.33 13.29
N LEU A 6 -2.19 1.11 13.77
CA LEU A 6 -2.19 0.73 15.18
C LEU A 6 -0.78 0.27 15.56
N ILE A 7 -0.17 0.94 16.55
CA ILE A 7 1.12 0.54 17.11
C ILE A 7 0.89 -0.06 18.49
N ILE A 8 1.35 -1.29 18.70
CA ILE A 8 1.23 -2.05 19.93
C ILE A 8 2.65 -2.33 20.43
N ASP A 9 3.18 -1.42 21.21
CA ASP A 9 4.56 -1.48 21.69
C ASP A 9 4.65 -0.81 23.07
N SER A 10 5.63 -1.22 23.87
CA SER A 10 5.85 -0.76 25.24
C SER A 10 6.99 0.28 25.36
N ASP A 11 7.74 0.54 24.28
CA ASP A 11 8.85 1.50 24.20
C ASP A 11 8.41 2.87 23.62
N ASN A 12 8.05 3.77 24.54
CA ASN A 12 7.55 5.11 24.24
C ASN A 12 8.43 5.94 23.28
N THR A 13 9.75 5.74 23.22
CA THR A 13 10.63 6.66 22.46
C THR A 13 10.65 6.35 20.97
N SER A 14 10.79 5.08 20.63
CA SER A 14 10.82 4.58 19.24
C SER A 14 9.43 4.69 18.59
N GLU A 15 8.38 4.50 19.38
CA GLU A 15 6.97 4.63 18.97
C GLU A 15 6.61 6.04 18.55
N LEU A 16 6.95 7.06 19.35
CA LEU A 16 6.58 8.46 19.06
C LEU A 16 7.18 8.95 17.75
N LYS A 17 8.45 8.61 17.48
CA LYS A 17 9.11 8.94 16.21
C LYS A 17 8.49 8.19 15.04
N THR A 18 8.29 6.88 15.18
CA THR A 18 7.66 6.05 14.16
C THR A 18 6.28 6.59 13.81
N ARG A 19 5.45 6.90 14.82
CA ARG A 19 4.14 7.52 14.64
C ARG A 19 4.24 8.84 13.88
N GLY A 20 5.15 9.73 14.29
CA GLY A 20 5.36 11.02 13.62
C GLY A 20 5.73 10.88 12.14
N ASN A 21 6.56 9.90 11.80
CA ASN A 21 6.93 9.63 10.41
C ASN A 21 5.73 9.17 9.56
N PHE A 22 4.89 8.28 10.11
CA PHE A 22 3.66 7.83 9.46
C PHE A 22 2.66 8.98 9.27
N GLU A 23 2.42 9.78 10.32
CA GLU A 23 1.54 10.96 10.26
C GLU A 23 2.00 11.97 9.20
N ALA A 24 3.31 12.27 9.14
CA ALA A 24 3.89 13.16 8.15
C ALA A 24 3.70 12.67 6.70
N SER A 25 3.46 11.37 6.50
CA SER A 25 3.23 10.75 5.18
C SER A 25 1.77 10.46 4.88
N GLY A 26 0.86 11.10 5.63
CA GLY A 26 -0.58 11.06 5.40
C GLY A 26 -1.29 9.82 5.97
N TYR A 27 -0.64 9.03 6.81
CA TYR A 27 -1.34 8.02 7.61
C TYR A 27 -2.08 8.71 8.74
N LYS A 28 -3.31 8.27 9.04
CA LYS A 28 -3.96 8.64 10.30
C LYS A 28 -3.49 7.66 11.37
N SER A 29 -2.90 8.16 12.44
CA SER A 29 -2.62 7.31 13.60
C SER A 29 -3.90 7.14 14.40
N VAL A 30 -4.26 5.89 14.74
CA VAL A 30 -5.46 5.63 15.56
C VAL A 30 -5.09 5.35 17.01
N ALA A 31 -4.04 4.58 17.30
CA ALA A 31 -3.58 4.41 18.67
C ALA A 31 -2.14 3.91 18.78
N VAL A 32 -1.47 4.33 19.85
CA VAL A 32 -0.28 3.67 20.40
C VAL A 32 -0.70 3.08 21.73
N VAL A 33 -0.70 1.76 21.83
CA VAL A 33 -1.13 1.01 23.01
C VAL A 33 -0.01 0.08 23.47
N LYS A 34 -0.01 -0.27 24.76
CA LYS A 34 1.10 -1.04 25.36
C LYS A 34 0.78 -2.50 25.58
N THR A 35 -0.51 -2.81 25.64
CA THR A 35 -1.03 -4.12 26.03
C THR A 35 -1.88 -4.69 24.90
N ALA A 36 -1.93 -6.02 24.83
CA ALA A 36 -2.83 -6.69 23.90
C ALA A 36 -4.30 -6.46 24.26
N ALA A 37 -4.62 -6.34 25.55
CA ALA A 37 -5.97 -5.97 25.98
C ALA A 37 -6.43 -4.64 25.35
N GLN A 38 -5.60 -3.58 25.43
CA GLN A 38 -5.90 -2.30 24.80
C GLN A 38 -5.98 -2.41 23.27
N ALA A 39 -5.11 -3.20 22.66
CA ALA A 39 -5.15 -3.45 21.23
C ALA A 39 -6.46 -4.10 20.78
N ARG A 40 -6.98 -5.06 21.55
CA ARG A 40 -8.28 -5.71 21.28
C ARG A 40 -9.41 -4.70 21.31
N ASP A 41 -9.43 -3.77 22.26
CA ASP A 41 -10.47 -2.74 22.34
C ASP A 41 -10.50 -1.85 21.09
N VAL A 42 -9.30 -1.46 20.62
CA VAL A 42 -9.15 -0.67 19.37
C VAL A 42 -9.57 -1.50 18.15
N LEU A 43 -9.10 -2.76 18.06
CA LEU A 43 -9.40 -3.65 16.92
C LEU A 43 -10.87 -4.07 16.86
N ASN A 44 -11.57 -4.20 17.99
CA ASN A 44 -12.99 -4.52 18.04
C ASN A 44 -13.88 -3.34 17.64
N SER A 45 -13.40 -2.13 17.90
CA SER A 45 -14.06 -0.88 17.51
C SER A 45 -13.78 -0.49 16.04
N ASN A 46 -12.86 -1.19 15.38
CA ASN A 46 -12.49 -0.96 13.99
C ASN A 46 -13.61 -1.40 13.03
N ASP A 47 -14.15 -0.47 12.25
CA ASP A 47 -14.96 -0.80 11.08
C ASP A 47 -14.08 -0.81 9.82
N PRO A 48 -13.69 -1.99 9.30
CA PRO A 48 -12.85 -2.08 8.11
C PRO A 48 -13.53 -1.56 6.83
N LYS A 49 -14.86 -1.33 6.86
CA LYS A 49 -15.60 -0.72 5.74
C LYS A 49 -15.63 0.80 5.84
N ASN A 50 -15.38 1.36 7.02
CA ASN A 50 -15.26 2.80 7.19
C ASN A 50 -13.87 3.24 6.73
N ALA A 51 -13.83 3.93 5.60
CA ALA A 51 -12.59 4.37 4.98
C ALA A 51 -11.76 5.36 5.83
N GLU A 52 -12.35 5.96 6.87
CA GLU A 52 -11.65 6.88 7.79
C GLU A 52 -11.14 6.21 9.07
N GLU A 53 -11.67 5.03 9.43
CA GLU A 53 -11.39 4.35 10.70
C GLU A 53 -10.73 2.97 10.50
N GLY A 54 -10.83 2.40 9.29
CA GLY A 54 -10.33 1.08 8.95
C GLY A 54 -8.82 0.93 9.09
N ILE A 55 -8.37 0.21 10.12
CA ILE A 55 -6.96 -0.11 10.37
C ILE A 55 -6.39 -0.92 9.20
N SER A 56 -5.40 -0.37 8.50
CA SER A 56 -4.73 -1.02 7.36
C SER A 56 -3.37 -1.62 7.74
N LEU A 57 -2.78 -1.15 8.85
CA LEU A 57 -1.50 -1.61 9.39
C LEU A 57 -1.54 -1.79 10.90
N VAL A 58 -1.03 -2.92 11.39
CA VAL A 58 -0.76 -3.17 12.80
C VAL A 58 0.72 -3.47 12.99
N ILE A 59 1.38 -2.74 13.88
CA ILE A 59 2.75 -3.01 14.33
C ILE A 59 2.66 -3.60 15.73
N ILE A 60 3.15 -4.82 15.93
CA ILE A 60 3.06 -5.56 17.20
C ILE A 60 4.44 -5.85 17.72
N ASN A 61 4.76 -5.44 18.94
CA ASN A 61 5.93 -5.93 19.63
C ASN A 61 5.70 -7.38 20.10
N SER A 62 6.66 -8.25 19.81
CA SER A 62 6.64 -9.66 20.22
C SER A 62 6.60 -9.84 21.75
N GLU A 63 7.11 -8.86 22.50
CA GLU A 63 7.09 -8.80 23.96
C GLU A 63 6.20 -7.64 24.40
N LEU A 64 4.92 -7.92 24.69
CA LEU A 64 3.96 -6.96 25.26
C LEU A 64 3.90 -7.10 26.79
N GLU A 65 3.32 -6.11 27.46
CA GLU A 65 3.29 -6.08 28.94
C GLU A 65 2.41 -7.18 29.55
N ASP A 66 1.32 -7.58 28.88
CA ASP A 66 0.31 -8.51 29.39
C ASP A 66 0.30 -9.89 28.69
N GLU A 67 0.81 -9.99 27.47
CA GLU A 67 0.92 -11.26 26.74
C GLU A 67 2.04 -11.26 25.68
N ASN A 68 2.20 -12.39 25.00
CA ASN A 68 3.13 -12.48 23.89
C ASN A 68 2.46 -11.99 22.59
N GLY A 69 3.10 -11.07 21.85
CA GLY A 69 2.54 -10.49 20.61
C GLY A 69 2.26 -11.51 19.50
N PHE A 70 2.95 -12.66 19.48
CA PHE A 70 2.65 -13.76 18.54
C PHE A 70 1.28 -14.42 18.82
N VAL A 71 0.76 -14.32 20.05
CA VAL A 71 -0.59 -14.80 20.40
C VAL A 71 -1.63 -13.85 19.82
N LEU A 72 -1.50 -12.54 20.07
CA LEU A 72 -2.36 -11.52 19.49
C LEU A 72 -2.37 -11.57 17.95
N CYS A 73 -1.20 -11.72 17.32
CA CYS A 73 -1.10 -11.85 15.86
C CYS A 73 -1.94 -13.02 15.32
N ARG A 74 -1.84 -14.20 15.96
CA ARG A 74 -2.63 -15.38 15.57
C ARG A 74 -4.12 -15.19 15.81
N GLU A 75 -4.50 -14.45 16.83
CA GLU A 75 -5.89 -14.08 17.11
C GLU A 75 -6.45 -13.18 16.00
N ILE A 76 -5.74 -12.10 15.65
CA ILE A 76 -6.12 -11.19 14.55
C ILE A 76 -6.34 -11.97 13.26
N ARG A 77 -5.45 -12.93 12.95
CA ARG A 77 -5.56 -13.78 11.75
C ARG A 77 -6.77 -14.71 11.74
N LYS A 78 -7.34 -15.05 12.90
CA LYS A 78 -8.56 -15.86 13.01
C LYS A 78 -9.84 -15.01 12.98
N THR A 79 -9.73 -13.70 13.17
CA THR A 79 -10.88 -12.79 13.20
C THR A 79 -11.23 -12.32 11.79
N GLU A 80 -12.35 -12.82 11.25
CA GLU A 80 -12.78 -12.59 9.86
C GLU A 80 -12.75 -11.12 9.41
N LYS A 81 -13.12 -10.19 10.30
CA LYS A 81 -13.16 -8.75 9.99
C LYS A 81 -11.79 -8.11 9.76
N ILE A 82 -10.74 -8.60 10.43
CA ILE A 82 -9.42 -7.97 10.49
C ILE A 82 -8.28 -8.90 10.10
N CYS A 83 -8.57 -10.14 9.70
CA CYS A 83 -7.56 -11.14 9.37
C CYS A 83 -6.67 -10.75 8.18
N LYS A 84 -7.11 -9.79 7.35
CA LYS A 84 -6.38 -9.29 6.17
C LYS A 84 -5.54 -8.03 6.41
N VAL A 85 -5.59 -7.45 7.61
CA VAL A 85 -4.79 -6.27 7.97
C VAL A 85 -3.31 -6.60 7.89
N TYR A 86 -2.46 -5.69 7.40
CA TYR A 86 -1.04 -5.98 7.33
C TYR A 86 -0.41 -5.92 8.72
N ILE A 87 0.28 -6.97 9.15
CA ILE A 87 0.89 -7.08 10.48
C ILE A 87 2.41 -7.11 10.36
N ILE A 88 3.06 -6.18 11.07
CA ILE A 88 4.52 -6.16 11.26
C ILE A 88 4.83 -6.59 12.68
N MET A 89 5.69 -7.58 12.85
CA MET A 89 6.17 -8.02 14.16
C MET A 89 7.51 -7.37 14.51
N LEU A 90 7.59 -6.65 15.63
CA LEU A 90 8.84 -6.16 16.19
C LEU A 90 9.44 -7.23 17.10
N VAL A 91 10.64 -7.69 16.80
CA VAL A 91 11.34 -8.74 17.55
C VAL A 91 12.62 -8.19 18.17
N SER A 92 12.94 -8.60 19.40
CA SER A 92 14.22 -8.25 20.03
C SER A 92 15.39 -8.99 19.37
N SER A 93 16.53 -8.31 19.17
CA SER A 93 17.75 -8.87 18.56
C SER A 93 18.35 -10.06 19.30
N GLU A 94 18.03 -10.24 20.59
CA GLU A 94 18.57 -11.34 21.41
C GLU A 94 18.03 -12.73 21.04
N LYS A 95 17.05 -12.86 20.13
CA LYS A 95 16.39 -14.14 19.80
C LYS A 95 16.32 -14.43 18.29
N ASN A 96 17.37 -14.09 17.55
CA ASN A 96 17.34 -13.99 16.08
C ASN A 96 16.81 -15.22 15.32
N GLN A 97 17.21 -16.47 15.65
CA GLN A 97 16.75 -17.62 14.86
C GLN A 97 15.31 -18.05 15.22
N THR A 98 15.03 -18.23 16.51
CA THR A 98 13.75 -18.80 16.98
C THR A 98 12.59 -17.79 16.95
N ALA A 99 12.88 -16.49 17.11
CA ALA A 99 11.83 -15.46 17.04
C ALA A 99 11.40 -15.18 15.60
N ILE A 100 12.31 -15.24 14.63
CA ILE A 100 11.98 -15.10 13.19
C ILE A 100 11.16 -16.30 12.73
N GLU A 101 11.55 -17.52 13.13
CA GLU A 101 10.74 -18.72 12.87
C GLU A 101 9.34 -18.58 13.50
N LYS A 102 9.23 -18.12 14.75
CA LYS A 102 7.92 -17.89 15.40
C LYS A 102 7.08 -16.81 14.72
N ALA A 103 7.70 -15.72 14.24
CA ALA A 103 7.01 -14.66 13.50
C ALA A 103 6.42 -15.20 12.19
N ASN A 104 7.19 -16.01 11.47
CA ASN A 104 6.71 -16.66 10.24
C ASN A 104 5.52 -17.60 10.52
N HIS A 105 5.51 -18.29 11.66
CA HIS A 105 4.40 -19.18 12.04
C HIS A 105 3.24 -18.48 12.75
N SER A 106 3.37 -17.21 13.16
CA SER A 106 2.29 -16.46 13.80
C SER A 106 1.32 -15.84 12.79
N GLY A 107 1.71 -15.79 11.51
CA GLY A 107 0.96 -15.13 10.45
C GLY A 107 1.27 -13.63 10.31
N ALA A 108 2.38 -13.14 10.86
CA ALA A 108 2.84 -11.78 10.56
C ALA A 108 3.25 -11.71 9.07
N ASP A 109 3.00 -10.57 8.42
CA ASP A 109 3.37 -10.38 7.01
C ASP A 109 4.85 -9.99 6.87
N SER A 110 5.40 -9.31 7.88
CA SER A 110 6.79 -8.90 7.95
C SER A 110 7.25 -8.81 9.40
N PHE A 111 8.56 -8.70 9.61
CA PHE A 111 9.16 -8.44 10.91
C PHE A 111 10.26 -7.39 10.84
N ALA A 112 10.56 -6.75 11.97
CA ALA A 112 11.70 -5.86 12.14
C ALA A 112 12.39 -6.14 13.47
N VAL A 113 13.72 -6.04 13.48
CA VAL A 113 14.54 -6.37 14.66
C VAL A 113 14.86 -5.08 15.43
N LYS A 114 14.69 -5.10 16.75
CA LYS A 114 15.08 -4.02 17.66
C LYS A 114 16.55 -4.17 18.12
N PRO A 115 17.30 -3.06 18.28
CA PRO A 115 16.90 -1.69 17.99
C PRO A 115 16.89 -1.41 16.48
N TYR A 116 15.98 -0.53 16.05
CA TYR A 116 15.91 -0.06 14.67
C TYR A 116 15.96 1.47 14.61
N ASP A 117 16.49 1.99 13.50
CA ASP A 117 16.36 3.40 13.17
C ASP A 117 14.91 3.67 12.70
N SER A 118 14.23 4.65 13.30
CA SER A 118 12.81 4.91 13.01
C SER A 118 12.58 5.42 11.58
N ASP A 119 13.54 6.11 10.98
CA ASP A 119 13.42 6.64 9.61
C ASP A 119 13.63 5.52 8.59
N VAL A 120 14.62 4.66 8.83
CA VAL A 120 14.87 3.46 8.03
C VAL A 120 13.70 2.48 8.15
N PHE A 121 13.23 2.22 9.37
CA PHE A 121 12.07 1.37 9.62
C PHE A 121 10.85 1.93 8.88
N PHE A 122 10.56 3.22 9.05
CA PHE A 122 9.47 3.87 8.37
C PHE A 122 9.57 3.73 6.84
N LYS A 123 10.71 4.10 6.23
CA LYS A 123 10.92 3.98 4.78
C LYS A 123 10.69 2.55 4.29
N TYR A 124 11.21 1.57 5.03
CA TYR A 124 11.05 0.16 4.70
C TYR A 124 9.61 -0.34 4.91
N MET A 125 8.82 0.26 5.80
CA MET A 125 7.43 -0.14 6.05
C MET A 125 6.45 0.49 5.08
N VAL A 126 6.63 1.76 4.71
CA VAL A 126 5.70 2.45 3.80
C VAL A 126 5.65 1.79 2.44
N GLN A 127 6.76 1.24 1.96
CA GLN A 127 6.72 0.46 0.72
C GLN A 127 5.76 -0.73 0.84
N TYR A 128 5.66 -1.46 1.96
CA TYR A 128 4.75 -2.61 2.05
C TYR A 128 3.28 -2.23 2.14
N THR A 129 2.97 -1.12 2.82
CA THR A 129 1.61 -0.61 2.89
C THR A 129 1.16 0.06 1.60
N ARG A 130 2.03 0.83 0.93
CA ARG A 130 1.73 1.47 -0.37
C ARG A 130 1.81 0.50 -1.55
N LEU A 131 2.47 -0.65 -1.41
CA LEU A 131 2.35 -1.77 -2.35
C LEU A 131 0.98 -2.47 -2.32
N LYS A 132 0.02 -2.00 -1.53
CA LYS A 132 -1.41 -2.32 -1.71
C LYS A 132 -2.19 -1.18 -2.38
N THR A 133 -1.52 -0.12 -2.83
CA THR A 133 -2.16 1.03 -3.46
C THR A 133 -2.03 0.95 -4.98
N VAL A 134 -3.08 1.35 -5.70
CA VAL A 134 -3.09 1.61 -7.14
C VAL A 134 -3.30 3.11 -7.35
N LEU A 135 -2.44 3.73 -8.14
CA LEU A 135 -2.65 5.11 -8.59
C LEU A 135 -3.38 5.07 -9.93
N LEU A 136 -4.61 5.56 -9.97
CA LEU A 136 -5.42 5.68 -11.18
C LEU A 136 -5.45 7.14 -11.62
N VAL A 137 -4.96 7.42 -12.84
CA VAL A 137 -4.95 8.75 -13.44
C VAL A 137 -5.77 8.72 -14.72
N GLU A 138 -6.99 9.23 -14.67
CA GLU A 138 -7.99 9.16 -15.76
C GLU A 138 -8.98 10.32 -15.60
N ASP A 139 -9.15 11.16 -16.61
CA ASP A 139 -10.03 12.33 -16.55
C ASP A 139 -11.50 11.96 -16.78
N ASP A 140 -11.80 10.95 -17.60
CA ASP A 140 -13.17 10.51 -17.84
C ASP A 140 -13.75 9.82 -16.58
N PRO A 141 -14.79 10.39 -15.94
CA PRO A 141 -15.36 9.84 -14.71
C PRO A 141 -16.02 8.47 -14.90
N LEU A 142 -16.55 8.15 -16.08
CA LEU A 142 -17.18 6.86 -16.36
C LEU A 142 -16.12 5.76 -16.48
N ILE A 143 -15.02 6.05 -17.18
CA ILE A 143 -13.89 5.12 -17.28
C ILE A 143 -13.26 4.92 -15.90
N ARG A 144 -13.04 6.01 -15.15
CA ARG A 144 -12.47 5.95 -13.80
C ARG A 144 -13.32 5.10 -12.85
N GLN A 145 -14.64 5.31 -12.82
CA GLN A 145 -15.56 4.49 -12.02
C GLN A 145 -15.52 3.01 -12.40
N MET A 146 -15.52 2.69 -13.70
CA MET A 146 -15.45 1.31 -14.18
C MET A 146 -14.13 0.64 -13.77
N VAL A 147 -13.00 1.32 -13.94
CA VAL A 147 -11.68 0.81 -13.52
C VAL A 147 -11.67 0.57 -12.02
N CYS A 148 -12.17 1.52 -11.22
CA CYS A 148 -12.27 1.36 -9.77
C CYS A 148 -13.11 0.14 -9.38
N ALA A 149 -14.27 -0.07 -10.02
CA ALA A 149 -15.13 -1.20 -9.75
C ALA A 149 -14.43 -2.55 -10.01
N ILE A 150 -13.66 -2.65 -11.10
CA ILE A 150 -12.92 -3.88 -11.44
C ILE A 150 -11.75 -4.10 -10.47
N ILE A 151 -10.99 -3.05 -10.15
CA ILE A 151 -9.77 -3.15 -9.33
C ILE A 151 -10.09 -3.40 -7.85
N SER A 152 -11.21 -2.88 -7.35
CA SER A 152 -11.56 -2.96 -5.91
C SER A 152 -11.64 -4.41 -5.37
N LYS A 153 -11.91 -5.40 -6.23
CA LYS A 153 -11.94 -6.81 -5.83
C LYS A 153 -10.58 -7.40 -5.41
N TYR A 154 -9.48 -6.73 -5.78
CA TYR A 154 -8.12 -7.15 -5.43
C TYR A 154 -7.69 -6.70 -4.02
N GLN A 155 -8.60 -6.12 -3.22
CA GLN A 155 -8.31 -5.65 -1.85
C GLN A 155 -7.16 -4.64 -1.81
N VAL A 156 -7.14 -3.77 -2.81
CA VAL A 156 -6.18 -2.68 -2.94
C VAL A 156 -6.85 -1.35 -2.65
N GLU A 157 -6.08 -0.39 -2.16
CA GLU A 157 -6.51 0.99 -2.11
C GLU A 157 -6.34 1.63 -3.49
N ILE A 158 -7.28 2.48 -3.90
CA ILE A 158 -7.17 3.23 -5.15
C ILE A 158 -7.05 4.72 -4.80
N ILE A 159 -5.99 5.36 -5.30
CA ILE A 159 -5.88 6.81 -5.33
C ILE A 159 -6.32 7.25 -6.72
N GLU A 160 -7.42 7.98 -6.78
CA GLU A 160 -8.01 8.49 -8.01
C GLU A 160 -7.53 9.93 -8.25
N ILE A 161 -7.02 10.20 -9.45
CA ILE A 161 -6.66 11.53 -9.93
C ILE A 161 -7.24 11.72 -11.33
N ASP A 162 -7.78 12.90 -11.59
CA ASP A 162 -8.41 13.24 -12.88
C ASP A 162 -7.52 14.13 -13.78
N ASN A 163 -6.33 14.52 -13.33
CA ASN A 163 -5.46 15.40 -14.08
C ASN A 163 -3.96 15.06 -13.93
N GLY A 164 -3.20 15.23 -15.02
CA GLY A 164 -1.80 14.85 -15.05
C GLY A 164 -0.88 15.69 -14.17
N ILE A 165 -1.22 16.96 -13.91
CA ILE A 165 -0.41 17.87 -13.08
C ILE A 165 -0.44 17.43 -11.60
N GLU A 166 -1.63 17.14 -11.08
CA GLU A 166 -1.80 16.61 -9.74
C GLU A 166 -1.15 15.23 -9.60
N ALA A 167 -1.28 14.37 -10.61
CA ALA A 167 -0.59 13.09 -10.63
C ALA A 167 0.93 13.26 -10.56
N HIS A 168 1.49 14.19 -11.34
CA HIS A 168 2.91 14.52 -11.28
C HIS A 168 3.32 15.00 -9.89
N ASN A 169 2.56 15.93 -9.30
CA ASN A 169 2.85 16.43 -7.96
C ASN A 169 2.75 15.32 -6.91
N LEU A 170 1.73 14.47 -6.97
CA LEU A 170 1.52 13.37 -6.04
C LEU A 170 2.68 12.35 -6.10
N ILE A 171 3.09 11.94 -7.30
CA ILE A 171 4.23 11.00 -7.48
C ILE A 171 5.54 11.60 -6.93
N ASN A 172 5.64 12.93 -6.76
CA ASN A 172 6.79 13.57 -6.10
C ASN A 172 6.69 13.60 -4.58
N THR A 173 5.51 13.40 -4.00
CA THR A 173 5.27 13.52 -2.55
C THR A 173 4.96 12.19 -1.88
N ILE A 174 4.47 11.19 -2.61
CA ILE A 174 4.16 9.87 -2.06
C ILE A 174 5.23 8.83 -2.39
N TYR A 175 5.23 7.77 -1.60
CA TYR A 175 6.03 6.57 -1.87
C TYR A 175 5.47 5.76 -3.05
N PRO A 176 6.30 4.92 -3.68
CA PRO A 176 5.89 4.05 -4.78
C PRO A 176 4.67 3.19 -4.44
N VAL A 177 3.83 2.97 -5.44
CA VAL A 177 2.58 2.20 -5.32
C VAL A 177 2.73 0.82 -5.97
N ARG A 178 1.73 -0.06 -5.82
CA ARG A 178 1.72 -1.40 -6.46
C ARG A 178 1.66 -1.34 -7.98
N LEU A 179 0.90 -0.38 -8.48
CA LEU A 179 0.54 -0.23 -9.88
C LEU A 179 0.11 1.21 -10.14
N VAL A 180 0.51 1.74 -11.30
CA VAL A 180 -0.07 2.95 -11.88
C VAL A 180 -0.90 2.56 -13.09
N VAL A 181 -2.17 2.98 -13.12
CA VAL A 181 -3.03 2.92 -14.31
C VAL A 181 -3.18 4.35 -14.81
N LEU A 182 -2.75 4.62 -16.04
CA LEU A 182 -2.56 5.97 -16.55
C LEU A 182 -3.18 6.15 -17.92
N ASP A 183 -4.09 7.11 -18.09
CA ASP A 183 -4.48 7.55 -19.42
C ASP A 183 -3.35 8.33 -20.12
N ILE A 184 -3.11 8.02 -21.39
CA ILE A 184 -2.22 8.81 -22.26
C ILE A 184 -2.85 10.15 -22.65
N GLY A 185 -4.18 10.19 -22.76
CA GLY A 185 -4.97 11.29 -23.30
C GLY A 185 -5.28 12.43 -22.35
N LEU A 186 -4.61 12.48 -21.18
CA LEU A 186 -4.94 13.44 -20.13
C LEU A 186 -4.88 14.90 -20.61
N PRO A 187 -5.85 15.74 -20.22
CA PRO A 187 -5.81 17.17 -20.50
C PRO A 187 -4.64 17.83 -19.76
N GLY A 188 -3.94 18.73 -20.44
CA GLY A 188 -2.89 19.58 -19.86
C GLY A 188 -1.52 18.92 -19.62
N MET A 189 -1.39 17.59 -19.73
CA MET A 189 -0.11 16.91 -19.61
C MET A 189 -0.05 15.65 -20.48
N ASN A 190 1.08 15.46 -21.17
CA ASN A 190 1.32 14.23 -21.93
C ASN A 190 1.64 13.08 -20.96
N GLY A 191 0.81 12.02 -20.94
CA GLY A 191 1.00 10.86 -20.07
C GLY A 191 2.37 10.20 -20.19
N VAL A 192 3.00 10.23 -21.39
CA VAL A 192 4.36 9.71 -21.60
C VAL A 192 5.41 10.46 -20.76
N LYS A 193 5.25 11.78 -20.59
CA LYS A 193 6.15 12.57 -19.73
C LYS A 193 6.01 12.16 -18.26
N LEU A 194 4.81 11.81 -17.83
CA LEU A 194 4.58 11.30 -16.48
C LEU A 194 5.31 9.97 -16.28
N VAL A 195 5.23 9.05 -17.25
CA VAL A 195 5.98 7.78 -17.23
C VAL A 195 7.48 8.03 -17.14
N SER A 196 8.03 8.94 -17.95
CA SER A 196 9.46 9.27 -17.88
C SER A 196 9.85 9.80 -16.49
N GLY A 197 9.02 10.63 -15.86
CA GLY A 197 9.23 11.13 -14.50
C GLY A 197 9.15 10.04 -13.42
N ILE A 198 8.29 9.03 -13.61
CA ILE A 198 8.25 7.82 -12.76
C ILE A 198 9.55 7.04 -12.92
N ARG A 199 10.01 6.82 -14.16
CA ARG A 199 11.20 6.02 -14.45
C ARG A 199 12.51 6.68 -14.02
N SER A 200 12.56 8.01 -13.95
CA SER A 200 13.75 8.73 -13.46
C SER A 200 13.93 8.69 -11.94
N LYS A 201 12.95 8.16 -11.18
CA LYS A 201 12.99 8.11 -9.72
C LYS A 201 13.46 6.73 -9.24
N PRO A 202 14.55 6.63 -8.46
CA PRO A 202 15.10 5.35 -8.02
C PRO A 202 14.08 4.44 -7.33
N ASP A 203 13.28 5.01 -6.43
CA ASP A 203 12.29 4.23 -5.67
C ASP A 203 11.08 3.81 -6.55
N TRP A 204 10.81 4.52 -7.65
CA TRP A 204 9.65 4.29 -8.52
C TRP A 204 9.98 3.53 -9.81
N GLU A 205 11.26 3.38 -10.17
CA GLU A 205 11.69 2.89 -11.48
C GLU A 205 11.04 1.54 -11.86
N LYS A 206 10.81 0.69 -10.86
CA LYS A 206 10.22 -0.66 -11.01
C LYS A 206 8.70 -0.71 -10.84
N THR A 207 8.07 0.39 -10.46
CA THR A 207 6.60 0.48 -10.31
C THR A 207 5.94 0.15 -11.65
N PRO A 208 5.11 -0.90 -11.73
CA PRO A 208 4.39 -1.21 -12.96
C PRO A 208 3.50 -0.05 -13.38
N VAL A 209 3.56 0.31 -14.66
CA VAL A 209 2.68 1.31 -15.28
C VAL A 209 1.91 0.64 -16.41
N VAL A 210 0.59 0.68 -16.34
CA VAL A 210 -0.32 0.23 -17.39
C VAL A 210 -0.98 1.46 -18.01
N MET A 211 -0.80 1.65 -19.31
CA MET A 211 -1.40 2.79 -20.01
C MET A 211 -2.77 2.45 -20.59
N LEU A 212 -3.70 3.38 -20.49
CA LEU A 212 -4.96 3.39 -21.23
C LEU A 212 -4.79 4.32 -22.44
N THR A 213 -5.22 3.89 -23.62
CA THR A 213 -5.04 4.68 -24.85
C THR A 213 -6.24 4.56 -25.77
N SER A 214 -6.66 5.68 -26.38
CA SER A 214 -7.65 5.68 -27.47
C SER A 214 -7.02 5.40 -28.84
N SER A 215 -5.69 5.40 -28.95
CA SER A 215 -4.96 5.15 -30.21
C SER A 215 -4.65 3.67 -30.37
N THR A 216 -5.02 3.12 -31.52
CA THR A 216 -4.61 1.78 -32.00
C THR A 216 -3.36 1.83 -32.87
N GLU A 217 -2.81 3.02 -33.13
CA GLU A 217 -1.70 3.18 -34.06
C GLU A 217 -0.42 2.56 -33.50
N PRO A 218 0.24 1.63 -34.23
CA PRO A 218 1.44 0.95 -33.76
C PRO A 218 2.59 1.88 -33.37
N THR A 219 2.64 3.10 -33.91
CA THR A 219 3.65 4.11 -33.59
C THR A 219 3.47 4.68 -32.19
N ASP A 220 2.24 4.95 -31.79
CA ASP A 220 1.92 5.49 -30.46
C ASP A 220 2.14 4.41 -29.39
N VAL A 221 1.75 3.18 -29.70
CA VAL A 221 2.03 2.00 -28.86
C VAL A 221 3.54 1.77 -28.70
N LYS A 222 4.32 1.83 -29.79
CA LYS A 222 5.78 1.70 -29.72
C LYS A 222 6.42 2.84 -28.93
N GLY A 223 5.93 4.06 -29.09
CA GLY A 223 6.39 5.23 -28.32
C GLY A 223 6.14 5.05 -26.82
N ALA A 224 4.93 4.60 -26.45
CA ALA A 224 4.57 4.29 -25.07
C ALA A 224 5.46 3.18 -24.48
N LEU A 225 5.63 2.06 -25.19
CA LEU A 225 6.50 0.96 -24.73
C LEU A 225 7.96 1.42 -24.54
N SER A 226 8.47 2.25 -25.46
CA SER A 226 9.84 2.78 -25.37
C SER A 226 10.07 3.70 -24.18
N SER A 227 9.01 4.27 -23.60
CA SER A 227 9.08 5.11 -22.40
C SER A 227 9.17 4.33 -21.08
N GLY A 228 9.13 2.98 -21.14
CA GLY A 228 9.23 2.12 -19.96
C GLY A 228 7.89 1.68 -19.38
N VAL A 229 6.80 1.80 -20.14
CA VAL A 229 5.48 1.26 -19.79
C VAL A 229 5.53 -0.27 -19.74
N ASN A 230 4.83 -0.88 -18.77
CA ASN A 230 4.81 -2.32 -18.60
C ASN A 230 3.72 -3.01 -19.42
N ASP A 231 2.60 -2.31 -19.66
CA ASP A 231 1.51 -2.80 -20.50
C ASP A 231 0.65 -1.64 -21.02
N TYR A 232 -0.13 -1.89 -22.06
CA TYR A 232 -1.10 -0.93 -22.57
C TYR A 232 -2.43 -1.61 -22.90
N ILE A 233 -3.51 -0.85 -22.78
CA ILE A 233 -4.88 -1.29 -23.02
C ILE A 233 -5.57 -0.24 -23.88
N VAL A 234 -6.15 -0.69 -25.00
CA VAL A 234 -6.86 0.18 -25.93
C VAL A 234 -8.29 0.41 -25.41
N LYS A 235 -8.75 1.66 -25.42
CA LYS A 235 -10.14 2.05 -25.15
C LYS A 235 -11.01 1.79 -26.41
N PRO A 236 -12.27 1.33 -26.28
CA PRO A 236 -13.00 1.08 -25.04
C PRO A 236 -12.47 -0.16 -24.29
N LEU A 237 -12.46 -0.09 -22.95
CA LEU A 237 -11.92 -1.17 -22.13
C LEU A 237 -12.90 -2.34 -22.09
N GLU A 238 -12.47 -3.48 -22.62
CA GLU A 238 -13.16 -4.75 -22.42
C GLU A 238 -12.90 -5.25 -21.00
N ILE A 239 -13.97 -5.40 -20.20
CA ILE A 239 -13.89 -5.68 -18.75
C ILE A 239 -13.03 -6.93 -18.46
N ASP A 240 -13.26 -8.01 -19.20
CA ASP A 240 -12.54 -9.28 -19.01
C ASP A 240 -11.06 -9.18 -19.37
N ASP A 241 -10.71 -8.41 -20.41
CA ASP A 241 -9.31 -8.22 -20.80
C ASP A 241 -8.61 -7.33 -19.77
N PHE A 242 -9.23 -6.20 -19.41
CA PHE A 242 -8.71 -5.30 -18.39
C PHE A 242 -8.46 -6.04 -17.08
N ASP A 243 -9.45 -6.81 -16.62
CA ASP A 243 -9.34 -7.59 -15.39
C ASP A 243 -8.20 -8.61 -15.42
N LYS A 244 -8.10 -9.40 -16.50
CA LYS A 244 -7.01 -10.37 -16.67
C LYS A 244 -5.65 -9.69 -16.64
N ARG A 245 -5.54 -8.48 -17.21
CA ARG A 245 -4.29 -7.72 -17.20
C ARG A 245 -3.96 -7.21 -15.80
N MET A 246 -4.94 -6.65 -15.08
CA MET A 246 -4.78 -6.20 -13.69
C MET A 246 -4.38 -7.35 -12.76
N ALA A 247 -4.95 -8.55 -12.97
CA ALA A 247 -4.62 -9.74 -12.18
C ALA A 247 -3.12 -10.06 -12.16
N ARG A 248 -2.38 -9.78 -13.24
CA ARG A 248 -0.92 -10.00 -13.31
C ARG A 248 -0.13 -9.10 -12.37
N TYR A 249 -0.69 -7.94 -12.04
CA TYR A 249 -0.05 -6.94 -11.18
C TYR A 249 -0.63 -6.90 -9.77
N LEU A 250 -1.87 -7.37 -9.56
CA LEU A 250 -2.57 -7.16 -8.29
C LEU A 250 -2.86 -8.44 -7.52
N ARG A 251 -2.66 -9.63 -8.11
CA ARG A 251 -2.70 -10.86 -7.31
C ARG A 251 -1.53 -10.88 -6.33
N SER A 252 -1.83 -11.22 -5.09
CA SER A 252 -0.85 -11.66 -4.10
C SER A 252 -0.54 -13.12 -4.40
N ASP A 253 0.74 -13.46 -4.54
CA ASP A 253 1.18 -14.86 -4.49
C ASP A 253 0.93 -15.45 -3.08
#